data_AF-A0A0S1X8I4-F1
#
_entry.id   AF-A0A0S1X8I4-F1
#
_cell.length_a   1.000
_cell.length_b   1.000
_cell.length_c   1.000
_cell.angle_alpha   90.00
_cell.angle_beta   90.00
_cell.angle_gamma   90.00
#
_symmetry.space_group_name_H-M   'P 1'
#
loop_
_entity.id
_entity.type
_entity.pdbx_description
1 polymer ?
#
loop_
_entity_poly.entity_id
_entity_poly.type
_entity_poly.pdbx_seq_one_letter_code
_entity_poly.pdbx_strand_id
1 'polypeptide(L)'
;MAQVVESPVSVRLPKYIIKKIDELVKEGEFKSRSDFIKYAVTLTLGQIMIEKAREKAKTITPEEAKARSRQAFQKLFTEEIEDEWSEIKDILKEVGRRHLSTRHKKK
;
A
#
# COMPACT_ATOMS: atom_id res chain seq x y z
N MET A 1 6.12 18.60 -8.62
CA MET A 1 7.10 18.18 -7.60
C MET A 1 6.50 18.43 -6.22
N ALA A 2 6.09 17.38 -5.50
CA ALA A 2 5.53 17.52 -4.16
C ALA A 2 6.65 17.87 -3.16
N GLN A 3 6.62 19.08 -2.58
CA GLN A 3 7.57 19.44 -1.53
C GLN A 3 7.30 18.58 -0.29
N VAL A 4 8.30 17.82 0.15
CA VAL A 4 8.26 17.09 1.41
C VAL A 4 8.44 18.10 2.53
N VAL A 5 7.33 18.58 3.10
CA VAL A 5 7.35 19.49 4.24
C VAL A 5 7.63 18.67 5.50
N GLU A 6 8.88 18.61 5.95
CA GLU A 6 9.21 18.05 7.25
C GLU A 6 8.78 19.03 8.35
N SER A 7 7.71 18.71 9.06
CA SER A 7 7.24 19.49 10.21
C SER A 7 7.47 18.71 11.51
N PRO A 8 8.12 19.31 12.53
CA PRO A 8 8.30 18.65 13.82
C PRO A 8 6.95 18.50 14.53
N VAL A 9 6.65 17.29 15.00
CA VAL A 9 5.45 16.99 15.79
C VAL A 9 5.86 16.66 17.21
N SER A 10 5.36 17.41 18.18
CA SER A 10 5.56 17.12 19.60
C SER A 10 4.42 16.25 20.14
N VAL A 11 4.76 15.13 20.77
CA VAL A 11 3.78 14.20 21.35
C VAL A 11 4.04 13.97 22.84
N ARG A 12 2.98 13.73 23.60
CA ARG A 12 3.08 13.31 25.01
C ARG A 12 2.84 11.81 25.09
N LEU A 13 3.81 11.08 25.63
CA LEU A 13 3.74 9.63 25.81
C LEU A 13 3.95 9.26 27.28
N PRO A 14 3.34 8.18 27.77
CA PRO A 14 3.62 7.66 29.10
C PRO A 14 5.11 7.36 29.31
N LYS A 15 5.64 7.64 30.51
CA LYS A 15 7.07 7.45 30.82
C LYS A 15 7.58 6.03 30.52
N TYR A 16 6.77 5.00 30.79
CA TYR A 16 7.15 3.61 30.55
C TYR A 16 7.31 3.29 29.06
N ILE A 17 6.53 3.93 28.18
CA ILE A 17 6.67 3.78 26.72
C ILE A 17 7.97 4.43 26.27
N ILE A 18 8.26 5.65 26.74
CA ILE A 18 9.49 6.36 26.39
C ILE A 18 10.71 5.51 26.77
N LYS A 19 10.71 4.87 27.95
CA LYS A 19 11.78 3.96 28.37
C LYS A 19 11.99 2.79 27.40
N LYS A 20 10.91 2.13 26.96
CA LYS A 20 11.00 1.04 25.99
C LYS A 20 11.56 1.49 24.64
N ILE A 21 11.18 2.68 24.18
CA ILE A 21 11.73 3.26 22.96
C ILE A 21 13.24 3.51 23.13
N ASP A 22 13.65 4.02 24.29
CA ASP A 22 15.07 4.25 24.59
C ASP A 22 15.87 2.95 24.63
N GLU A 23 15.31 1.88 25.17
CA GLU A 23 15.92 0.54 25.18
C GLU A 23 16.18 0.04 23.76
N LEU A 24 15.17 0.11 22.88
CA LEU A 24 15.32 -0.28 21.47
C LEU A 24 16.36 0.56 20.71
N VAL A 25 16.45 1.86 21.00
CA VAL A 25 17.47 2.71 20.41
C VAL A 25 18.87 2.35 20.93
N LYS A 26 18.99 2.02 22.22
CA LYS A 26 20.26 1.57 22.82
C LYS A 26 20.72 0.22 22.29
N GLU A 27 19.80 -0.69 22.03
CA GLU A 27 20.06 -2.01 21.44
C GLU A 27 20.47 -1.91 19.97
N GLY A 28 20.30 -0.75 19.34
CA GLY A 28 20.68 -0.52 17.95
C GLY A 28 19.61 -0.93 16.94
N GLU A 29 18.43 -1.37 17.40
CA GLU A 29 17.27 -1.68 16.55
C GLU A 29 16.77 -0.45 15.78
N PHE A 30 16.94 0.75 16.37
CA PHE A 30 16.57 2.02 15.75
C PHE A 30 17.65 3.08 15.93
N LYS A 31 17.82 3.94 14.92
CA LYS A 31 18.85 5.01 14.95
C LYS A 31 18.53 6.12 15.95
N SER A 32 17.24 6.35 16.21
CA SER A 32 16.77 7.40 17.13
C SER A 32 15.32 7.15 17.54
N ARG A 33 14.82 7.89 18.54
CA ARG A 33 13.40 7.91 18.90
C ARG A 33 12.53 8.30 17.70
N SER A 34 12.95 9.30 16.93
CA SER A 34 12.20 9.77 15.76
C SER A 34 12.10 8.70 14.69
N ASP A 35 13.17 7.92 14.48
CA ASP A 35 13.21 6.81 13.54
C ASP A 35 12.20 5.71 13.93
N PHE A 36 12.22 5.32 15.21
CA PHE A 36 11.22 4.40 15.78
C PHE A 36 9.78 4.92 15.58
N ILE A 37 9.51 6.18 15.90
CA ILE A 37 8.16 6.76 15.77
C ILE A 37 7.71 6.79 14.32
N LYS A 38 8.58 7.18 13.37
CA LYS A 38 8.28 7.15 11.93
C LYS A 38 7.93 5.74 11.46
N TYR A 39 8.72 4.74 11.86
CA TYR A 39 8.45 3.34 11.56
C TYR A 39 7.09 2.88 12.12
N ALA A 40 6.85 3.09 13.41
CA ALA A 40 5.63 2.66 14.09
C ALA A 40 4.38 3.29 13.47
N VAL A 41 4.40 4.61 13.20
CA VAL A 41 3.29 5.33 12.57
C VAL A 41 3.02 4.78 11.17
N THR A 42 4.06 4.55 10.37
CA THR A 42 3.91 4.02 9.00
C THR A 42 3.29 2.62 9.02
N LEU A 43 3.77 1.74 9.90
CA LEU A 43 3.26 0.39 10.04
C LEU A 43 1.78 0.40 10.43
N THR A 44 1.41 1.17 11.46
CA THR A 44 0.03 1.25 11.95
C THR A 44 -0.91 1.88 10.92
N LEU A 45 -0.46 2.92 10.20
CA LEU A 45 -1.25 3.51 9.11
C LEU A 45 -1.53 2.48 8.00
N GLY A 46 -0.52 1.70 7.61
CA GLY A 46 -0.70 0.63 6.62
C GLY A 46 -1.73 -0.40 7.07
N GLN A 47 -1.66 -0.85 8.33
CA GLN A 47 -2.62 -1.80 8.90
C GLN A 47 -4.05 -1.26 8.88
N ILE A 48 -4.25 -0.02 9.34
CA ILE A 48 -5.57 0.65 9.34
C ILE A 48 -6.11 0.79 7.91
N MET A 49 -5.26 1.14 6.95
CA MET A 49 -5.67 1.28 5.55
C MET A 49 -6.11 -0.06 4.95
N ILE A 50 -5.37 -1.14 5.20
CA ILE A 50 -5.72 -2.49 4.74
C ILE A 50 -7.04 -2.94 5.35
N GLU A 51 -7.24 -2.71 6.64
CA GLU A 51 -8.50 -3.06 7.32
C GLU A 51 -9.68 -2.29 6.73
N LYS A 52 -9.54 -0.97 6.53
CA LYS A 52 -10.56 -0.15 5.85
C LYS A 52 -10.83 -0.62 4.42
N ALA A 53 -9.80 -1.06 3.69
CA ALA A 53 -9.96 -1.60 2.35
C ALA A 53 -10.73 -2.93 2.37
N ARG A 54 -10.45 -3.82 3.33
CA ARG A 54 -11.18 -5.09 3.52
C ARG A 54 -12.64 -4.85 3.88
N GLU A 55 -12.93 -3.93 4.79
CA GLU A 55 -14.30 -3.57 5.15
C GLU A 55 -15.06 -3.03 3.94
N LYS A 56 -14.45 -2.12 3.18
CA LYS A 56 -15.04 -1.64 1.91
C LYS A 56 -15.24 -2.75 0.89
N ALA A 57 -14.36 -3.74 0.82
CA ALA A 57 -14.50 -4.87 -0.10
C ALA A 57 -15.67 -5.81 0.28
N LYS A 58 -15.97 -5.96 1.57
CA LYS A 58 -17.13 -6.75 2.04
C LYS A 58 -18.46 -6.11 1.62
N THR A 59 -18.50 -4.79 1.50
CA THR A 59 -19.72 -4.05 1.13
C THR A 59 -19.89 -3.85 -0.37
N ILE A 60 -18.85 -4.12 -1.17
CA ILE A 60 -18.90 -3.93 -2.62
C ILE A 60 -19.51 -5.17 -3.29
N THR A 61 -20.61 -4.96 -4.00
CA THR A 61 -21.19 -6.00 -4.86
C THR A 61 -20.29 -6.26 -6.08
N PRO A 62 -20.36 -7.44 -6.72
CA PRO A 62 -19.51 -7.75 -7.89
C PRO A 62 -19.64 -6.75 -9.05
N GLU A 63 -20.80 -6.10 -9.19
CA GLU A 63 -21.04 -5.08 -10.22
C GLU A 63 -20.33 -3.76 -9.90
N GLU A 64 -20.37 -3.31 -8.66
CA GLU A 64 -19.67 -2.11 -8.21
C GLU A 64 -18.15 -2.27 -8.29
N ALA A 65 -17.61 -3.47 -8.01
CA ALA A 65 -16.20 -3.77 -8.19
C ALA A 65 -15.77 -3.65 -9.66
N LYS A 66 -16.58 -4.15 -10.60
CA LYS A 66 -16.34 -4.02 -12.05
C LYS A 66 -16.40 -2.57 -12.50
N ALA A 67 -17.38 -1.80 -12.02
CA ALA A 67 -17.50 -0.38 -12.35
C ALA A 67 -16.32 0.45 -11.82
N ARG A 68 -15.91 0.22 -10.56
CA ARG A 68 -14.74 0.88 -9.96
C ARG A 68 -13.44 0.49 -10.65
N SER A 69 -13.29 -0.78 -11.00
CA SER A 69 -12.12 -1.26 -11.75
C SER A 69 -12.07 -0.62 -13.13
N ARG A 70 -13.20 -0.54 -13.86
CA ARG A 70 -13.27 0.16 -15.16
C ARG A 70 -12.95 1.65 -15.05
N GLN A 71 -13.46 2.34 -14.02
CA GLN A 71 -13.13 3.75 -13.79
C GLN A 71 -11.67 3.96 -13.38
N ALA A 72 -11.12 3.10 -12.51
CA ALA A 72 -9.70 3.14 -12.13
C ALA A 72 -8.80 2.87 -13.34
N PHE A 73 -9.17 1.90 -14.17
CA PHE A 73 -8.52 1.65 -15.46
C PHE A 73 -8.60 2.89 -16.36
N GLN A 74 -9.79 3.46 -16.58
CA GLN A 74 -9.94 4.65 -17.42
C GLN A 74 -9.08 5.82 -16.94
N LYS A 75 -9.00 6.07 -15.62
CA LYS A 75 -8.14 7.11 -15.04
C LYS A 75 -6.64 6.82 -15.23
N LEU A 76 -6.20 5.58 -15.01
CA LEU A 76 -4.83 5.15 -15.31
C LEU A 76 -4.48 5.33 -16.80
N PHE A 77 -5.46 5.10 -17.69
CA PHE A 77 -5.34 5.31 -19.13
C PHE A 77 -5.34 6.79 -19.54
N THR A 78 -5.85 7.71 -18.72
CA THR A 78 -5.94 9.14 -19.07
C THR A 78 -4.84 9.99 -18.46
N GLU A 79 -4.26 9.60 -17.32
CA GLU A 79 -3.34 10.50 -16.61
C GLU A 79 -1.86 10.39 -16.99
N GLU A 80 -1.27 9.27 -17.44
CA GLU A 80 0.18 9.27 -17.76
C GLU A 80 0.74 7.98 -18.39
N ILE A 81 0.11 7.40 -19.43
CA ILE A 81 0.76 6.32 -20.19
C ILE A 81 0.41 6.50 -21.66
N GLU A 82 1.20 7.26 -22.41
CA GLU A 82 1.15 7.23 -23.88
C GLU A 82 2.28 6.36 -24.45
N ASP A 83 3.41 6.22 -23.74
CA ASP A 83 4.63 5.59 -24.29
C ASP A 83 4.93 4.14 -23.84
N GLU A 84 4.26 3.57 -22.83
CA GLU A 84 4.55 2.19 -22.34
C GLU A 84 3.42 1.17 -22.59
N TRP A 85 2.38 1.55 -23.35
CA TRP A 85 1.18 0.71 -23.54
C TRP A 85 1.42 -0.59 -24.30
N SER A 86 2.40 -0.62 -25.20
CA SER A 86 2.67 -1.84 -25.99
C SER A 86 3.20 -2.96 -25.10
N GLU A 87 4.12 -2.64 -24.19
CA GLU A 87 4.75 -3.62 -23.30
C GLU A 87 3.77 -4.15 -22.26
N ILE A 88 2.96 -3.27 -21.66
CA ILE A 88 1.96 -3.66 -20.66
C ILE A 88 0.89 -4.57 -21.29
N LYS A 89 0.47 -4.28 -22.53
CA LYS A 89 -0.51 -5.09 -23.26
C LYS A 89 0.00 -6.50 -23.52
N ASP A 90 1.28 -6.64 -23.85
CA ASP A 90 1.90 -7.94 -24.06
C ASP A 90 2.05 -8.73 -22.76
N ILE A 91 2.44 -8.07 -21.66
CA ILE A 91 2.50 -8.68 -20.33
C ILE A 91 1.11 -9.17 -19.90
N LEU A 92 0.06 -8.37 -20.04
CA LEU A 92 -1.31 -8.76 -19.68
C LEU A 92 -1.81 -9.93 -20.53
N LYS A 93 -1.48 -9.94 -21.83
CA LYS A 93 -1.82 -11.02 -22.75
C LYS A 93 -1.09 -12.31 -22.37
N GLU A 94 0.14 -12.22 -21.89
CA GLU A 94 0.92 -13.37 -21.42
C GLU A 94 0.39 -13.92 -20.08
N VAL A 95 0.10 -13.05 -19.11
CA VAL A 95 -0.47 -13.43 -17.80
C VAL A 95 -1.84 -14.12 -17.98
N GLY A 96 -2.66 -13.61 -18.91
CA GLY A 96 -3.93 -14.25 -19.29
C GLY A 96 -3.74 -15.66 -19.84
N ARG A 97 -2.76 -15.87 -20.74
CA ARG A 97 -2.46 -17.21 -21.28
C ARG A 97 -1.98 -18.18 -20.19
N ARG A 98 -1.16 -17.71 -19.22
CA ARG A 98 -0.71 -18.55 -18.09
C ARG A 98 -1.85 -18.94 -17.14
N HIS A 99 -2.84 -18.06 -16.95
CA HIS A 99 -4.03 -18.39 -16.15
C HIS A 99 -5.00 -19.35 -16.85
N LEU A 100 -5.07 -19.33 -18.19
CA LEU A 100 -5.83 -20.30 -18.97
C LEU A 100 -5.16 -21.68 -19.02
N SER A 101 -3.83 -21.75 -19.13
CA SER A 101 -3.09 -23.02 -19.17
C SER A 101 -3.08 -23.75 -17.83
N THR A 102 -3.14 -23.02 -16.71
CA THR A 102 -3.22 -23.61 -15.36
C THR A 102 -4.62 -24.12 -15.01
N ARG A 103 -5.68 -23.57 -15.61
CA ARG A 103 -7.06 -24.10 -15.45
C ARG A 103 -7.32 -25.39 -16.24
N HIS A 104 -6.60 -25.63 -17.34
CA HIS A 104 -6.77 -26.86 -18.14
C HIS A 104 -5.95 -28.07 -17.65
N LYS A 105 -5.04 -27.90 -16.70
CA LYS A 105 -4.24 -29.01 -16.12
C LYS A 105 -4.83 -29.64 -14.84
N LYS A 106 -6.00 -29.17 -14.39
CA LYS A 106 -6.74 -29.72 -13.23
C LYS A 106 -8.07 -30.38 -13.63
N LYS A 107 -8.07 -31.15 -14.71
CA LYS A 107 -9.11 -32.16 -15.00
C LYS A 107 -8.44 -33.49 -15.24
#